data_AF-A0A7Y4UHU2-F1
#
_entry.id   AF-A0A7Y4UHU2-F1
#
_cell.length_a   1.000
_cell.length_b   1.000
_cell.length_c   1.000
_cell.angle_alpha   90.00
_cell.angle_beta   90.00
_cell.angle_gamma   90.00
#
_symmetry.space_group_name_H-M   'P 1'
#
loop_
_entity.id
_entity.type
_entity.pdbx_description
1 polymer ?
#
loop_
_entity_poly.entity_id
_entity_poly.type
_entity_poly.pdbx_seq_one_letter_code
_entity_poly.pdbx_strand_id
1 'polypeptide(L)'
;MQRKARSLALAIVAMALVIGLVSAVWRTPVAEAQAASNIIYGLTANNQLISFNSLTPFSISSSRAITGLVAGDTLLGIDFRPATGQLYALSGGSRIYTINPITGTATQVGSVPFSPVLNSQVIGVDFNPIPDRIRLVTDAEQNLRLHPDTGALAAMDTNLAYA
;
A
#
# COMPACT_ATOMS: atom_id res chain seq x y z
N MET A 1 36.80 -38.61 72.67
CA MET A 1 35.98 -38.13 71.53
C MET A 1 36.96 -37.76 70.43
N GLN A 2 37.20 -38.66 69.47
CA GLN A 2 36.71 -38.59 68.08
C GLN A 2 37.21 -37.34 67.33
N ARG A 3 37.94 -37.41 66.21
CA ARG A 3 38.38 -38.52 65.36
C ARG A 3 39.44 -37.96 64.40
N LYS A 4 40.45 -38.79 64.16
CA LYS A 4 41.16 -39.01 62.89
C LYS A 4 41.93 -37.84 62.26
N ALA A 5 43.25 -37.96 62.44
CA ALA A 5 44.29 -37.51 61.53
C ALA A 5 44.03 -37.84 60.06
N ARG A 6 44.61 -37.02 59.16
CA ARG A 6 45.56 -37.40 58.10
C ARG A 6 45.70 -36.23 57.12
N SER A 7 46.87 -35.55 57.14
CA SER A 7 47.96 -35.65 56.14
C SER A 7 47.75 -34.71 54.96
N LEU A 8 48.71 -34.04 54.32
CA LEU A 8 50.11 -33.63 54.52
C LEU A 8 50.42 -32.81 53.23
N ALA A 9 51.49 -32.00 53.23
CA ALA A 9 52.13 -31.34 52.07
C ALA A 9 51.46 -30.04 51.53
N LEU A 10 52.03 -28.85 51.74
CA LEU A 10 53.24 -28.26 51.11
C LEU A 10 52.93 -27.76 49.68
N ALA A 11 52.49 -26.50 49.55
CA ALA A 11 53.28 -25.31 49.16
C ALA A 11 53.42 -25.13 47.64
N ILE A 12 53.05 -23.94 47.13
CA ILE A 12 53.91 -23.00 46.39
C ILE A 12 53.03 -22.02 45.57
N VAL A 13 53.48 -20.77 45.64
CA VAL A 13 53.08 -19.52 45.00
C VAL A 13 53.00 -19.61 43.47
N ALA A 14 52.02 -18.97 42.84
CA ALA A 14 52.18 -18.37 41.51
C ALA A 14 51.17 -17.24 41.25
N MET A 15 51.71 -16.03 41.19
CA MET A 15 51.08 -14.79 40.72
C MET A 15 50.81 -14.91 39.20
N ALA A 16 49.55 -14.77 38.77
CA ALA A 16 49.18 -14.82 37.36
C ALA A 16 48.69 -13.44 36.87
N LEU A 17 49.62 -12.75 36.22
CA LEU A 17 49.50 -11.96 34.98
C LEU A 17 48.09 -11.47 34.58
N VAL A 18 47.89 -10.15 34.66
CA VAL A 18 46.81 -9.44 33.99
C VAL A 18 47.11 -9.40 32.49
N ILE A 19 46.34 -10.13 31.67
CA ILE A 19 46.25 -9.89 30.22
C ILE A 19 44.79 -9.63 29.87
N GLY A 20 44.55 -8.39 29.41
CA GLY A 20 43.67 -8.10 28.27
C GLY A 20 42.18 -8.37 28.46
N LEU A 21 41.48 -7.32 28.88
CA LEU A 21 40.03 -7.15 28.86
C LEU A 21 39.34 -7.83 27.67
N VAL A 22 38.39 -8.70 27.99
CA VAL A 22 37.35 -9.18 27.10
C VAL A 22 36.53 -7.97 26.64
N SER A 23 36.82 -7.41 25.47
CA SER A 23 35.84 -6.59 24.77
C SER A 23 34.82 -7.52 24.13
N ALA A 24 33.93 -8.05 24.98
CA ALA A 24 32.61 -8.49 24.54
C ALA A 24 31.92 -7.23 24.04
N VAL A 25 32.10 -6.94 22.76
CA VAL A 25 31.25 -6.00 22.04
C VAL A 25 29.86 -6.62 22.12
N TRP A 26 29.02 -6.10 23.00
CA TRP A 26 27.59 -6.36 22.99
C TRP A 26 27.08 -5.84 21.64
N ARG A 27 27.10 -6.70 20.62
CA ARG A 27 26.32 -6.47 19.40
C ARG A 27 24.86 -6.54 19.86
N THR A 28 24.26 -5.38 20.09
CA THR A 28 22.80 -5.28 20.09
C THR A 28 22.34 -5.83 18.74
N PRO A 29 21.58 -6.93 18.68
CA PRO A 29 20.93 -7.29 17.43
C PRO A 29 20.05 -6.09 17.08
N VAL A 30 20.40 -5.38 16.01
CA VAL A 30 19.47 -4.42 15.41
C VAL A 30 18.40 -5.32 14.83
N ALA A 31 17.21 -5.34 15.45
CA ALA A 31 16.08 -6.04 14.86
C ALA A 31 15.89 -5.46 13.46
N GLU A 32 16.14 -6.27 12.43
CA GLU A 32 15.79 -5.88 11.08
C GLU A 32 14.29 -5.60 11.10
N ALA A 33 13.90 -4.40 10.70
CA ALA A 33 12.49 -4.06 10.59
C ALA A 33 11.89 -5.02 9.56
N GLN A 34 11.14 -6.01 10.04
CA GLN A 34 10.41 -6.92 9.18
C GLN A 34 9.55 -6.06 8.26
N ALA A 35 9.79 -6.14 6.95
CA ALA A 35 9.04 -5.34 5.99
C ALA A 35 7.54 -5.58 6.20
N ALA A 36 6.79 -4.51 6.50
CA ALA A 36 5.35 -4.62 6.72
C ALA A 36 4.70 -5.19 5.45
N SER A 37 3.95 -6.27 5.60
CA SER A 37 3.22 -6.86 4.49
C SER A 37 2.01 -5.99 4.17
N ASN A 38 1.94 -5.49 2.94
CA ASN A 38 0.80 -4.72 2.45
C ASN A 38 0.04 -5.54 1.41
N ILE A 39 -1.28 -5.44 1.41
CA ILE A 39 -2.09 -5.97 0.32
C ILE A 39 -2.14 -4.90 -0.77
N ILE A 40 -1.69 -5.27 -1.96
CA ILE A 40 -1.72 -4.43 -3.16
C ILE A 40 -2.87 -4.90 -4.02
N TYR A 41 -3.59 -3.95 -4.62
CA TYR A 41 -4.69 -4.21 -5.52
C TYR A 41 -4.32 -3.83 -6.95
N GLY A 42 -4.81 -4.61 -7.91
CA GLY A 42 -4.62 -4.36 -9.33
C GLY A 42 -5.92 -4.57 -10.11
N LEU A 43 -6.08 -3.82 -11.19
CA LEU A 43 -7.15 -3.98 -12.14
C LEU A 43 -6.62 -4.73 -13.37
N THR A 44 -7.34 -5.75 -13.83
CA THR A 44 -6.99 -6.49 -15.05
C THR A 44 -7.80 -6.02 -16.26
N ALA A 45 -7.32 -6.29 -17.47
CA ALA A 45 -8.03 -6.00 -18.72
C ALA A 45 -9.39 -6.71 -18.83
N ASN A 46 -9.60 -7.81 -18.08
CA ASN A 46 -10.86 -8.54 -18.02
C ASN A 46 -11.79 -8.00 -16.92
N ASN A 47 -11.57 -6.76 -16.45
CA ASN A 47 -12.36 -6.08 -15.43
C ASN A 47 -12.45 -6.89 -14.12
N GLN A 48 -11.31 -7.46 -13.70
CA GLN A 48 -11.16 -8.13 -12.41
C GLN A 48 -10.33 -7.28 -11.45
N LEU A 49 -10.72 -7.29 -10.18
CA LEU A 49 -9.91 -6.81 -9.09
C LEU A 49 -9.06 -7.97 -8.55
N ILE A 50 -7.75 -7.86 -8.70
CA ILE A 50 -6.79 -8.79 -8.11
C ILE A 50 -6.18 -8.18 -6.84
N SER A 51 -5.74 -9.04 -5.93
CA SER A 51 -4.91 -8.62 -4.80
C SER A 51 -3.73 -9.56 -4.61
N PHE A 52 -2.62 -9.03 -4.07
CA PHE A 52 -1.43 -9.81 -3.72
C PHE A 52 -0.69 -9.16 -2.55
N ASN A 53 0.11 -9.96 -1.85
CA ASN A 53 0.94 -9.47 -0.76
C ASN A 53 2.25 -8.87 -1.29
N SER A 54 2.66 -7.71 -0.77
CA SER A 54 3.91 -7.03 -1.15
C SER A 54 5.17 -7.88 -0.95
N LEU A 55 5.14 -8.85 -0.01
CA LEU A 55 6.25 -9.78 0.23
C LEU A 55 6.26 -10.97 -0.74
N THR A 56 5.15 -11.25 -1.41
CA THR A 56 5.01 -12.34 -2.38
C THR A 56 4.31 -11.87 -3.66
N PRO A 57 4.89 -10.89 -4.40
CA PRO A 57 4.21 -10.20 -5.50
C PRO A 57 3.88 -11.10 -6.70
N PHE A 58 4.53 -12.26 -6.82
CA PHE A 58 4.27 -13.24 -7.87
C PHE A 58 3.11 -14.19 -7.56
N SER A 59 2.45 -14.03 -6.40
CA SER A 59 1.33 -14.87 -5.96
C SER A 59 0.07 -14.03 -5.79
N ILE A 60 -0.91 -14.25 -6.68
CA ILE A 60 -2.22 -13.63 -6.58
C ILE A 60 -2.98 -14.26 -5.40
N SER A 61 -3.31 -13.42 -4.41
CA SER A 61 -4.06 -13.81 -3.21
C SER A 61 -5.57 -13.89 -3.47
N SER A 62 -6.10 -13.03 -4.34
CA SER A 62 -7.50 -13.08 -4.76
C SER A 62 -7.68 -12.56 -6.17
N SER A 63 -8.68 -13.10 -6.88
CA SER A 63 -9.28 -12.48 -8.06
C SER A 63 -10.79 -12.38 -7.86
N ARG A 64 -11.37 -11.22 -8.16
CA ARG A 64 -12.80 -10.92 -8.04
C ARG A 64 -13.27 -10.28 -9.33
N ALA A 65 -14.37 -10.79 -9.89
CA ALA A 65 -15.05 -10.11 -10.98
C ALA A 65 -15.69 -8.82 -10.46
N ILE A 66 -15.54 -7.72 -11.20
CA ILE A 66 -16.17 -6.46 -10.84
C ILE A 66 -17.62 -6.45 -11.33
N THR A 67 -18.54 -6.13 -10.44
CA THR A 67 -20.00 -6.12 -10.70
C THR A 67 -20.60 -4.77 -10.29
N GLY A 68 -21.85 -4.48 -10.67
CA GLY A 68 -22.52 -3.24 -10.29
C GLY A 68 -22.18 -2.02 -11.15
N LEU A 69 -21.46 -2.23 -12.26
CA LEU A 69 -21.20 -1.19 -13.25
C LEU A 69 -22.44 -0.95 -14.13
N VAL A 70 -22.58 0.27 -14.63
CA VAL A 70 -23.52 0.56 -15.72
C VAL A 70 -23.17 -0.31 -16.95
N ALA A 71 -24.17 -0.81 -17.66
CA ALA A 71 -23.95 -1.70 -18.80
C ALA A 71 -23.04 -1.03 -19.85
N GLY A 72 -21.96 -1.72 -20.22
CA GLY A 72 -20.95 -1.23 -21.17
C GLY A 72 -19.78 -0.46 -20.55
N ASP A 73 -19.82 -0.14 -19.26
CA ASP A 73 -18.68 0.47 -18.57
C ASP A 73 -17.53 -0.53 -18.35
N THR A 74 -16.31 -0.07 -18.58
CA THR A 74 -15.07 -0.71 -18.15
C THR A 74 -14.30 0.23 -17.24
N LEU A 75 -13.63 -0.30 -16.22
CA LEU A 75 -12.79 0.51 -15.34
C LEU A 75 -11.42 0.76 -16.01
N LEU A 76 -10.88 1.95 -15.78
CA LEU A 76 -9.62 2.41 -16.36
C LEU A 76 -8.52 2.64 -15.32
N GLY A 77 -8.89 2.97 -14.09
CA GLY A 77 -7.94 3.26 -13.01
C GLY A 77 -8.59 3.12 -11.64
N ILE A 78 -7.76 2.87 -10.63
CA ILE A 78 -8.17 2.71 -9.23
C ILE A 78 -7.21 3.46 -8.30
N ASP A 79 -7.72 3.94 -7.17
CA ASP A 79 -6.89 4.45 -6.07
C ASP A 79 -7.66 4.41 -4.73
N PHE A 80 -6.95 4.39 -3.61
CA PHE A 80 -7.54 4.45 -2.27
C PHE A 80 -7.68 5.89 -1.81
N ARG A 81 -8.86 6.28 -1.30
CA ARG A 81 -9.06 7.57 -0.63
C ARG A 81 -8.43 7.53 0.77
N PRO A 82 -7.35 8.29 1.06
CA PRO A 82 -6.64 8.18 2.35
C PRO A 82 -7.52 8.49 3.57
N ALA A 83 -8.48 9.41 3.43
CA ALA A 83 -9.37 9.82 4.51
C ALA A 83 -10.34 8.72 4.98
N THR A 84 -10.64 7.72 4.14
CA THR A 84 -11.67 6.70 4.46
C THR A 84 -11.20 5.26 4.22
N GLY A 85 -10.08 5.06 3.52
CA GLY A 85 -9.60 3.73 3.15
C GLY A 85 -10.45 3.02 2.08
N GLN A 86 -11.42 3.71 1.48
CA GLN A 86 -12.26 3.15 0.42
C GLN A 86 -11.50 3.10 -0.91
N LEU A 87 -11.66 2.00 -1.64
CA LEU A 87 -11.15 1.85 -2.99
C LEU A 87 -12.09 2.55 -3.97
N TYR A 88 -11.56 3.49 -4.74
CA TYR A 88 -12.26 4.18 -5.80
C TYR A 88 -11.77 3.71 -7.16
N ALA A 89 -12.63 3.85 -8.16
CA ALA A 89 -12.32 3.57 -9.54
C ALA A 89 -12.97 4.57 -10.49
N LEU A 90 -12.36 4.78 -11.65
CA LEU A 90 -12.92 5.57 -12.75
C LEU A 90 -13.20 4.66 -13.94
N SER A 91 -14.35 4.86 -14.60
CA SER A 91 -14.72 4.14 -15.81
C SER A 91 -14.55 4.96 -17.08
N GLY A 92 -14.43 4.27 -18.22
CA GLY A 92 -14.41 4.90 -19.55
C GLY A 92 -15.68 5.66 -19.89
N GLY A 93 -16.79 5.33 -19.22
CA GLY A 93 -18.06 6.06 -19.28
C GLY A 93 -18.07 7.36 -18.47
N SER A 94 -16.91 7.89 -18.04
CA SER A 94 -16.79 9.10 -17.21
C SER A 94 -17.57 8.98 -15.90
N ARG A 95 -17.49 7.85 -15.21
CA ARG A 95 -18.11 7.64 -13.90
C ARG A 95 -17.08 7.29 -12.85
N ILE A 96 -17.39 7.65 -11.61
CA ILE A 96 -16.63 7.27 -10.44
C ILE A 96 -17.40 6.16 -9.73
N TYR A 97 -16.70 5.17 -9.23
CA TYR A 97 -17.24 4.08 -8.43
C TYR A 97 -16.44 3.96 -7.13
N THR A 98 -17.10 3.54 -6.06
CA THR A 98 -16.44 2.87 -4.94
C THR A 98 -16.50 1.37 -5.17
N ILE A 99 -15.48 0.63 -4.76
CA ILE A 99 -15.40 -0.83 -4.91
C ILE A 99 -15.21 -1.46 -3.53
N ASN A 100 -16.03 -2.46 -3.22
CA ASN A 100 -15.76 -3.35 -2.10
C ASN A 100 -14.64 -4.35 -2.50
N PRO A 101 -13.44 -4.28 -1.91
CA PRO A 101 -12.31 -5.12 -2.31
C PRO A 101 -12.49 -6.61 -1.97
N ILE A 102 -13.41 -6.94 -1.07
CA ILE A 102 -13.69 -8.33 -0.66
C ILE A 102 -14.62 -9.01 -1.66
N THR A 103 -15.66 -8.29 -2.12
CA THR A 103 -16.71 -8.85 -3.00
C THR A 103 -16.52 -8.52 -4.47
N GLY A 104 -15.81 -7.43 -4.81
CA GLY A 104 -15.73 -6.89 -6.16
C GLY A 104 -16.96 -6.06 -6.58
N THR A 105 -17.88 -5.78 -5.65
CA THR A 105 -19.07 -4.97 -5.95
C THR A 105 -18.70 -3.50 -6.08
N ALA A 106 -18.96 -2.90 -7.23
CA ALA A 106 -18.83 -1.47 -7.49
C ALA A 106 -20.16 -0.76 -7.23
N THR A 107 -20.09 0.43 -6.64
CA THR A 107 -21.24 1.33 -6.42
C THR A 107 -20.91 2.69 -7.02
N GLN A 108 -21.75 3.17 -7.93
CA GLN A 108 -21.52 4.47 -8.59
C GLN A 108 -21.57 5.61 -7.56
N VAL A 109 -20.63 6.53 -7.67
CA VAL A 109 -20.60 7.81 -6.95
C VAL A 109 -21.31 8.85 -7.81
N GLY A 110 -22.28 9.55 -7.21
CA GLY A 110 -23.24 10.35 -7.97
C GLY A 110 -24.18 9.46 -8.80
N SER A 111 -25.01 10.10 -9.63
CA SER A 111 -26.02 9.41 -10.46
C SER A 111 -25.79 9.54 -11.96
N VAL A 112 -24.85 10.39 -12.37
CA VAL A 112 -24.59 10.75 -13.77
C VAL A 112 -23.08 10.71 -14.06
N PRO A 113 -22.66 10.58 -15.32
CA PRO A 113 -21.27 10.80 -15.67
C PRO A 113 -20.82 12.21 -15.28
N PHE A 114 -19.57 12.33 -14.83
CA PHE A 114 -18.97 13.62 -14.58
C PHE A 114 -18.79 14.40 -15.89
N SER A 115 -18.75 15.72 -15.77
CA SER A 115 -18.53 16.64 -16.89
C SER A 115 -17.36 17.58 -16.54
N PRO A 116 -16.42 17.87 -17.46
CA PRO A 116 -16.40 17.41 -18.86
C PRO A 116 -16.16 15.90 -18.98
N VAL A 117 -16.69 15.32 -20.06
CA VAL A 117 -16.49 13.90 -20.37
C VAL A 117 -15.00 13.61 -20.63
N LEU A 118 -14.58 12.37 -20.36
CA LEU A 118 -13.25 11.90 -20.69
C LEU A 118 -12.96 12.09 -22.17
N ASN A 119 -11.82 12.70 -22.48
CA ASN A 119 -11.35 12.90 -23.85
C ASN A 119 -10.40 11.80 -24.34
N SER A 120 -10.02 10.86 -23.47
CA SER A 120 -9.24 9.67 -23.78
C SER A 120 -9.53 8.54 -22.79
N GLN A 121 -9.19 7.31 -23.18
CA GLN A 121 -9.32 6.10 -22.35
C GLN A 121 -8.01 5.75 -21.62
N VAL A 122 -6.91 6.47 -21.90
CA VAL A 122 -5.64 6.35 -21.17
C VAL A 122 -5.62 7.42 -20.08
N ILE A 123 -5.76 6.99 -18.83
CA ILE A 123 -5.93 7.89 -17.69
C ILE A 123 -4.90 7.62 -16.58
N GLY A 124 -4.59 8.66 -15.82
CA GLY A 124 -4.02 8.56 -14.47
C GLY A 124 -5.05 9.06 -13.46
N VAL A 125 -5.16 8.37 -12.32
CA VAL A 125 -6.03 8.77 -11.21
C VAL A 125 -5.29 8.67 -9.89
N ASP A 126 -5.50 9.65 -9.00
CA ASP A 126 -4.88 9.72 -7.68
C ASP A 126 -5.76 10.54 -6.72
N PHE A 127 -5.79 10.18 -5.44
CA PHE A 127 -6.37 11.00 -4.40
C PHE A 127 -5.35 11.97 -3.82
N ASN A 128 -5.61 13.26 -3.95
CA ASN A 128 -4.89 14.26 -3.17
C ASN A 128 -5.47 14.31 -1.74
N PRO A 129 -4.71 13.92 -0.69
CA PRO A 129 -5.22 13.84 0.68
C PRO A 129 -5.52 15.20 1.31
N ILE A 130 -4.94 16.31 0.80
CA ILE A 130 -5.07 17.63 1.44
C ILE A 130 -6.43 18.28 1.12
N PRO A 131 -6.81 18.53 -0.15
CA PRO A 131 -8.14 19.00 -0.50
C PRO A 131 -9.16 17.86 -0.59
N ASP A 132 -8.74 16.60 -0.41
CA ASP A 132 -9.55 15.39 -0.55
C ASP A 132 -10.30 15.35 -1.90
N ARG A 133 -9.52 15.38 -2.98
CA ARG A 133 -10.03 15.38 -4.35
C ARG A 133 -9.39 14.28 -5.16
N ILE A 134 -10.18 13.71 -6.06
CA ILE A 134 -9.69 12.83 -7.11
C ILE A 134 -9.03 13.71 -8.16
N ARG A 135 -7.76 13.50 -8.43
CA ARG A 135 -7.07 14.00 -9.62
C ARG A 135 -7.26 13.00 -10.73
N LEU A 136 -7.63 13.51 -11.91
CA LEU A 136 -7.76 12.74 -13.13
C LEU A 136 -6.97 13.46 -14.22
N VAL A 137 -6.06 12.73 -14.85
CA VAL A 137 -5.30 13.21 -16.00
C VAL A 137 -5.46 12.24 -17.17
N THR A 138 -5.39 12.73 -18.40
CA THR A 138 -5.36 11.91 -19.61
C THR A 138 -4.12 12.18 -20.45
N ASP A 139 -3.80 11.27 -21.37
CA ASP A 139 -2.75 11.48 -22.39
C ASP A 139 -3.12 12.58 -23.41
N ALA A 140 -4.38 13.00 -23.46
CA ALA A 140 -4.88 14.13 -24.23
C ALA A 140 -4.98 15.42 -23.39
N GLU A 141 -4.06 15.58 -22.43
CA GLU A 141 -3.85 16.79 -21.61
C GLU A 141 -5.04 17.25 -20.74
N GLN A 142 -6.11 16.46 -20.64
CA GLN A 142 -7.21 16.78 -19.74
C GLN A 142 -6.74 16.62 -18.29
N ASN A 143 -7.01 17.61 -17.44
CA ASN A 143 -6.58 17.64 -16.05
C ASN A 143 -7.71 18.13 -15.14
N LEU A 144 -8.39 17.20 -14.47
CA LEU A 144 -9.59 17.45 -13.68
C LEU A 144 -9.36 17.15 -12.21
N ARG A 145 -10.04 17.92 -11.35
CA ARG A 145 -10.27 17.59 -9.95
C ARG A 145 -11.74 17.26 -9.77
N LEU A 146 -12.05 16.06 -9.31
CA LEU A 146 -13.42 15.59 -9.10
C LEU A 146 -13.72 15.45 -7.60
N HIS A 147 -14.98 15.69 -7.23
CA HIS A 147 -15.45 15.57 -5.86
C HIS A 147 -15.78 14.10 -5.53
N PRO A 148 -15.15 13.49 -4.50
CA PRO A 148 -15.28 12.06 -4.23
C PRO A 148 -16.64 11.63 -3.68
N ASP A 149 -17.44 12.56 -3.16
CA ASP A 149 -18.77 12.26 -2.61
C ASP A 149 -19.92 12.52 -3.60
N THR A 150 -19.72 13.38 -4.60
CA THR A 150 -20.78 13.79 -5.54
C THR A 150 -20.50 13.43 -6.99
N GLY A 151 -19.24 13.13 -7.33
CA GLY A 151 -18.79 12.93 -8.70
C GLY A 151 -18.70 14.21 -9.54
N ALA A 152 -19.04 15.38 -8.99
CA ALA A 152 -19.01 16.63 -9.72
C ALA A 152 -17.58 17.14 -9.96
N LEU A 153 -17.40 17.96 -10.99
CA LEU A 153 -16.18 18.71 -11.20
C LEU A 153 -15.97 19.72 -10.06
N ALA A 154 -14.81 19.65 -9.43
CA ALA A 154 -14.37 20.63 -8.45
C ALA A 154 -13.51 21.72 -9.11
N ALA A 155 -12.63 21.35 -10.05
CA ALA A 155 -11.81 22.29 -10.83
C ALA A 155 -11.24 21.64 -12.09
N MET A 156 -10.86 22.47 -13.06
CA MET A 156 -10.04 22.08 -14.20
C MET A 156 -8.69 22.79 -14.07
N ASP A 157 -7.61 22.01 -14.06
CA ASP A 157 -6.24 22.51 -14.00
C ASP A 157 -5.69 22.72 -15.42
N THR A 158 -4.59 23.46 -15.55
CA THR A 158 -3.87 23.59 -16.82
C THR A 158 -3.22 22.28 -17.24
N ASN A 159 -2.78 22.22 -18.51
CA ASN A 159 -2.01 21.09 -19.04
C ASN A 159 -0.82 20.74 -18.14
N LEU A 160 -0.49 19.45 -18.09
CA LEU A 160 0.69 18.98 -17.38
C LEU A 160 1.95 19.53 -18.05
N ALA A 161 2.72 20.33 -17.32
CA ALA A 161 4.02 20.80 -17.76
C ALA A 161 5.10 19.83 -17.28
N TYR A 162 5.83 19.22 -18.20
CA TYR A 162 7.01 18.41 -17.92
C TYR A 162 8.26 19.26 -18.16
N ALA A 163 9.16 19.31 -17.17
CA ALA A 163 10.45 20.00 -17.26
C ALA A 163 11.55 19.04 -17.74
#